data_AF-A0A410DUF5-F1
#
_entry.id   AF-A0A410DUF5-F1
#
_cell.length_a   1.000
_cell.length_b   1.000
_cell.length_c   1.000
_cell.angle_alpha   90.00
_cell.angle_beta   90.00
_cell.angle_gamma   90.00
#
_symmetry.space_group_name_H-M   'P 1'
#
loop_
_entity.id
_entity.type
_entity.pdbx_description
1 polymer ?
#
loop_
_entity_poly.entity_id
_entity_poly.type
_entity_poly.pdbx_seq_one_letter_code
_entity_poly.pdbx_strand_id
1 'polypeptide(L)'
;MGINKFNPEGYHDPTPHEALTNIMRKEKADKKSAFKPLVYICSPYSGDIEGNVKKARSFCRFALEQNCIPIAPHLMFPQFMDDENLNERELAIFMDIVLMGKCSEVWVLGNIISSGMAREIEVAKKRRQTVRYFNPEYKEVESL
;
A
#
# COMPACT_ATOMS: atom_id res chain seq x y z
N MET A 1 -0.32 29.03 0.75
CA MET A 1 0.15 30.43 0.65
C MET A 1 1.66 30.43 0.49
N GLY A 2 2.21 31.22 -0.42
CA GLY A 2 3.66 31.33 -0.64
C GLY A 2 4.30 32.37 0.27
N ILE A 3 5.60 32.25 0.52
CA ILE A 3 6.37 33.25 1.26
C ILE A 3 6.52 34.50 0.39
N ASN A 4 6.25 35.68 0.94
CA ASN A 4 6.37 36.94 0.21
C ASN A 4 7.85 37.24 -0.11
N LYS A 5 8.12 37.88 -1.26
CA LYS A 5 9.47 38.35 -1.65
C LYS A 5 9.78 39.74 -1.12
N PHE A 6 8.80 40.40 -0.51
CA PHE A 6 8.92 41.75 0.03
C PHE A 6 8.76 41.71 1.56
N ASN A 7 9.52 42.55 2.24
CA ASN A 7 9.38 42.75 3.69
C ASN A 7 8.12 43.58 4.03
N PRO A 8 7.76 43.78 5.31
CA PRO A 8 6.56 44.54 5.69
C PRO A 8 6.55 45.99 5.22
N GLU A 9 7.72 46.57 4.94
CA GLU A 9 7.87 47.93 4.41
C GLU A 9 7.77 47.99 2.88
N GLY A 10 7.63 46.84 2.21
CA GLY A 10 7.48 46.74 0.75
C GLY A 10 8.81 46.69 -0.02
N TYR A 11 9.95 46.63 0.66
CA TYR A 11 11.25 46.47 -0.01
C TYR A 11 11.48 45.03 -0.43
N HIS A 12 12.10 44.83 -1.60
CA HIS A 12 12.47 43.52 -2.10
C HIS A 12 13.54 42.91 -1.17
N ASP A 13 13.20 41.79 -0.54
CA ASP A 13 14.02 41.17 0.50
C ASP A 13 14.25 39.69 0.19
N PRO A 14 15.20 39.40 -0.74
CA PRO A 14 15.39 38.06 -1.27
C PRO A 14 15.98 37.09 -0.25
N THR A 15 16.79 37.56 0.69
CA THR A 15 17.52 36.70 1.64
C THR A 15 16.58 35.99 2.62
N PRO A 16 15.67 36.68 3.33
CA PRO A 16 14.68 36.00 4.19
C PRO A 16 13.70 35.16 3.39
N HIS A 17 13.30 35.61 2.19
CA HIS A 17 12.44 34.82 1.30
C HIS A 17 13.07 33.47 0.94
N GLU A 18 14.34 33.47 0.51
CA GLU A 18 15.07 32.26 0.16
C GLU A 18 15.29 31.36 1.37
N ALA A 19 15.71 31.91 2.50
CA ALA A 19 15.93 31.16 3.74
C ALA A 19 14.66 30.43 4.18
N LEU A 20 13.53 31.14 4.27
CA LEU A 20 12.24 30.57 4.66
C LEU A 20 11.73 29.56 3.62
N THR A 21 11.95 29.82 2.33
CA THR A 21 11.55 28.90 1.25
C THR A 21 12.32 27.59 1.33
N ASN A 22 13.61 27.65 1.62
CA ASN A 22 14.45 26.47 1.80
C ASN A 22 14.04 25.67 3.04
N ILE A 23 13.72 26.33 4.15
CA ILE A 23 13.19 25.67 5.36
C ILE A 23 11.86 24.97 5.04
N MET A 24 10.89 25.67 4.43
CA MET A 24 9.59 25.07 4.05
C MET A 24 9.75 23.90 3.08
N ARG A 25 10.69 23.97 2.13
CA ARG A 25 11.00 22.87 1.20
C ARG A 25 11.55 21.66 1.95
N LYS A 26 12.47 21.88 2.89
CA LYS A 26 13.06 20.83 3.72
C LYS A 26 12.01 20.16 4.60
N GLU A 27 11.18 20.94 5.30
CA GLU A 27 10.07 20.42 6.11
C GLU A 27 9.06 19.63 5.28
N LYS A 28 8.74 20.08 4.05
CA LYS A 28 7.88 19.31 3.15
C LYS A 28 8.53 18.00 2.69
N ALA A 29 9.83 18.01 2.40
CA ALA A 29 10.56 16.80 2.05
C ALA A 29 10.60 15.80 3.22
N ASP A 30 10.83 16.29 4.43
CA ASP A 30 10.83 15.49 5.67
C ASP A 30 9.44 14.93 5.96
N LYS A 31 8.37 15.71 5.80
CA LYS A 31 6.98 15.22 5.92
C LYS A 31 6.62 14.21 4.83
N LYS A 32 7.13 14.39 3.61
CA LYS A 32 6.90 13.45 2.51
C LYS A 32 7.66 12.14 2.72
N SER A 33 8.84 12.18 3.36
CA SER A 33 9.55 10.97 3.77
C SER A 33 8.85 10.25 4.94
N ALA A 34 8.15 10.99 5.79
CA ALA A 34 7.34 10.44 6.88
C ALA A 34 6.01 9.79 6.40
N PHE A 35 5.45 10.24 5.26
CA PHE A 35 4.26 9.61 4.70
C PHE A 35 4.59 8.22 4.14
N LYS A 36 3.84 7.21 4.61
CA LYS A 36 3.95 5.83 4.14
C LYS A 36 2.59 5.39 3.59
N PRO A 37 2.45 5.13 2.28
CA PRO A 37 1.16 4.72 1.72
C PRO A 37 0.76 3.34 2.26
N LEU A 38 -0.54 3.17 2.53
CA LEU A 38 -1.12 1.86 2.83
C LEU A 38 -1.23 1.07 1.53
N VAL A 39 -0.68 -0.14 1.50
CA VAL A 39 -0.72 -1.03 0.34
C VAL A 39 -1.36 -2.35 0.73
N TYR A 40 -2.37 -2.77 -0.03
CA TYR A 40 -3.02 -4.06 0.16
C TYR A 40 -2.21 -5.14 -0.55
N ILE A 41 -1.88 -6.23 0.14
CA ILE A 41 -1.14 -7.35 -0.43
C ILE A 41 -2.11 -8.45 -0.82
N CYS A 42 -2.23 -8.64 -2.13
CA CYS A 42 -3.02 -9.70 -2.77
C CYS A 42 -2.07 -10.83 -3.19
N SER A 43 -2.13 -11.96 -2.49
CA SER A 43 -1.28 -13.13 -2.75
C SER A 43 -2.08 -14.41 -2.52
N PRO A 44 -1.70 -15.55 -3.12
CA PRO A 44 -2.38 -16.80 -2.85
C PRO A 44 -2.25 -17.16 -1.37
N TYR A 45 -3.32 -17.72 -0.79
CA TYR A 45 -3.34 -18.25 0.57
C TYR A 45 -3.56 -19.77 0.56
N SER A 46 -4.67 -20.23 -0.02
CA SER A 46 -5.02 -21.66 -0.12
C SER A 46 -4.03 -22.48 -0.96
N GLY A 47 -4.06 -23.80 -0.81
CA GLY A 47 -3.14 -24.74 -1.45
C GLY A 47 -1.93 -25.01 -0.56
N ASP A 48 -0.73 -24.58 -0.98
CA ASP A 48 0.49 -24.61 -0.13
C ASP A 48 0.44 -23.47 0.89
N ILE A 49 -0.38 -23.63 1.94
CA ILE A 49 -0.62 -22.58 2.96
C ILE A 49 0.70 -22.15 3.61
N GLU A 50 1.57 -23.09 4.01
CA GLU A 50 2.83 -22.76 4.66
C GLU A 50 3.76 -21.95 3.75
N GLY A 51 3.94 -22.40 2.50
CA GLY A 51 4.77 -21.69 1.52
C GLY A 51 4.18 -20.33 1.12
N ASN A 52 2.87 -20.24 0.98
CA ASN A 52 2.14 -19.01 0.66
C ASN A 52 2.24 -17.99 1.80
N VAL A 53 2.02 -18.41 3.04
CA VAL A 53 2.20 -17.57 4.24
C VAL A 53 3.62 -17.03 4.32
N LYS A 54 4.63 -17.88 4.08
CA LYS A 54 6.04 -17.46 4.08
C LYS A 54 6.31 -16.41 2.99
N LYS A 55 5.83 -16.63 1.77
CA LYS A 55 5.98 -15.67 0.66
C LYS A 55 5.28 -14.35 0.95
N ALA A 56 4.03 -14.37 1.40
CA ALA A 56 3.26 -13.18 1.74
C ALA A 56 3.96 -12.35 2.85
N ARG A 57 4.50 -13.01 3.89
CA ARG A 57 5.30 -12.35 4.94
C ARG A 57 6.56 -11.69 4.39
N SER A 58 7.32 -12.41 3.56
CA SER A 58 8.53 -11.86 2.93
C SER A 58 8.21 -10.70 1.99
N PHE A 59 7.09 -10.74 1.28
CA PHE A 59 6.66 -9.66 0.41
C PHE A 59 6.12 -8.45 1.18
N CYS A 60 5.44 -8.66 2.32
CA CYS A 60 5.12 -7.57 3.24
C CYS A 60 6.40 -6.87 3.72
N ARG A 61 7.46 -7.63 4.03
CA ARG A 61 8.76 -7.06 4.39
C ARG A 61 9.36 -6.23 3.24
N PHE A 62 9.29 -6.71 2.01
CA PHE A 62 9.68 -5.95 0.83
C PHE A 62 8.90 -4.63 0.71
N ALA A 63 7.57 -4.64 0.91
CA ALA A 63 6.76 -3.43 0.88
C ALA A 63 7.16 -2.40 1.96
N LEU A 64 7.53 -2.86 3.16
CA LEU A 64 8.09 -1.98 4.21
C LEU A 64 9.39 -1.30 3.75
N GLU A 65 10.26 -2.03 3.05
CA GLU A 65 11.51 -1.52 2.50
C GLU A 65 11.28 -0.53 1.35
N GLN A 66 10.14 -0.65 0.65
CA GLN A 66 9.63 0.35 -0.29
C GLN A 66 8.89 1.53 0.38
N ASN A 67 9.10 1.74 1.69
CA ASN A 67 8.48 2.80 2.48
C ASN A 67 6.94 2.76 2.55
N CYS A 68 6.33 1.58 2.36
CA CYS A 68 4.88 1.38 2.43
C CYS A 68 4.45 0.75 3.77
N ILE A 69 3.16 0.83 4.11
CA ILE A 69 2.54 0.08 5.20
C ILE A 69 1.73 -1.07 4.57
N PRO A 70 2.20 -2.32 4.62
CA PRO A 70 1.51 -3.45 4.02
C PRO A 70 0.35 -3.95 4.89
N ILE A 71 -0.77 -4.28 4.24
CA ILE A 71 -1.92 -4.94 4.84
C ILE A 71 -2.15 -6.27 4.11
N ALA A 72 -1.99 -7.38 4.81
CA ALA A 72 -2.20 -8.74 4.31
C ALA A 72 -3.15 -9.49 5.26
N PRO A 73 -4.47 -9.29 5.14
CA PRO A 73 -5.41 -9.83 6.12
C PRO A 73 -5.42 -11.36 6.22
N HIS A 74 -5.12 -12.06 5.13
CA HIS A 74 -4.99 -13.52 5.09
C HIS A 74 -3.81 -14.04 5.94
N LEU A 75 -2.93 -13.18 6.47
CA LEU A 75 -1.95 -13.54 7.51
C LEU A 75 -2.48 -13.34 8.94
N MET A 76 -3.52 -12.54 9.09
CA MET A 76 -4.05 -12.07 10.38
C MET A 76 -5.34 -12.81 10.75
N PHE A 77 -6.34 -12.85 9.87
CA PHE A 77 -7.65 -13.44 10.14
C PHE A 77 -7.59 -14.92 10.52
N PRO A 78 -6.76 -15.78 9.87
CA PRO A 78 -6.67 -17.19 10.28
C PRO A 78 -6.15 -17.42 11.71
N GLN A 79 -5.64 -16.39 12.39
CA GLN A 79 -5.21 -16.50 13.79
C GLN A 79 -6.39 -16.48 14.78
N PHE A 80 -7.57 -16.05 14.33
CA PHE A 80 -8.77 -15.94 15.18
C PHE A 80 -10.09 -16.23 14.45
N MET A 81 -10.02 -16.64 13.18
CA MET A 81 -11.17 -17.05 12.35
C MET A 81 -10.87 -18.40 11.71
N ASP A 82 -11.92 -19.17 11.44
CA ASP A 82 -11.87 -20.47 10.79
C ASP A 82 -12.24 -20.36 9.30
N ASP A 83 -11.27 -20.58 8.40
CA ASP A 83 -11.48 -20.52 6.95
C ASP A 83 -12.30 -21.71 6.40
N GLU A 84 -12.41 -22.80 7.17
CA GLU A 84 -13.26 -23.95 6.84
C GLU A 84 -14.75 -23.66 7.15
N ASN A 85 -15.01 -22.66 8.00
CA ASN A 85 -16.36 -22.19 8.29
C ASN A 85 -16.82 -21.18 7.23
N LEU A 86 -17.80 -21.56 6.41
CA LEU A 86 -18.32 -20.74 5.32
C LEU A 86 -18.79 -19.33 5.76
N ASN A 87 -19.38 -19.21 6.95
CA ASN A 87 -19.87 -17.91 7.45
C ASN A 87 -18.71 -16.99 7.83
N GLU A 88 -17.70 -17.54 8.51
CA GLU A 88 -16.50 -16.78 8.88
C GLU A 88 -15.68 -16.41 7.65
N ARG A 89 -15.61 -17.30 6.65
CA ARG A 89 -14.95 -17.04 5.38
C ARG A 89 -15.58 -15.87 4.62
N GLU A 90 -16.91 -15.83 4.48
CA GLU A 90 -17.56 -14.69 3.84
C GLU A 90 -17.40 -13.38 4.65
N LEU A 91 -17.37 -13.47 5.99
CA LEU A 91 -17.07 -12.33 6.85
C LEU A 91 -15.63 -11.82 6.64
N ALA A 92 -14.66 -12.72 6.56
CA ALA A 92 -13.26 -12.40 6.26
C ALA A 92 -13.13 -11.68 4.91
N ILE A 93 -13.75 -12.21 3.85
CA ILE A 93 -13.74 -11.58 2.52
C ILE A 93 -14.36 -10.17 2.56
N PHE A 94 -15.45 -9.98 3.30
CA PHE A 94 -16.04 -8.65 3.47
C PHE A 94 -15.06 -7.69 4.15
N MET A 95 -14.42 -8.11 5.25
CA MET A 95 -13.44 -7.30 5.96
C MET A 95 -12.20 -6.99 5.11
N ASP A 96 -11.73 -7.94 4.30
CA ASP A 96 -10.64 -7.78 3.33
C ASP A 96 -10.93 -6.65 2.36
N ILE A 97 -12.13 -6.66 1.77
CA ILE A 97 -12.60 -5.64 0.85
C ILE A 97 -12.70 -4.27 1.55
N VAL A 98 -13.12 -4.21 2.81
CA VAL A 98 -13.17 -2.95 3.58
C VAL A 98 -11.76 -2.40 3.81
N LEU A 99 -10.82 -3.24 4.25
CA LEU A 99 -9.42 -2.85 4.49
C LEU A 99 -8.72 -2.43 3.20
N MET A 100 -8.90 -3.20 2.12
CA MET A 100 -8.40 -2.85 0.79
C MET A 100 -8.89 -1.47 0.34
N GLY A 101 -10.15 -1.12 0.63
CA GLY A 101 -10.70 0.21 0.31
C GLY A 101 -10.05 1.37 1.05
N LYS A 102 -9.27 1.11 2.09
CA LYS A 102 -8.47 2.12 2.81
C LYS A 102 -7.03 2.22 2.29
N CYS A 103 -6.62 1.30 1.42
CA CYS A 103 -5.28 1.27 0.84
C CYS A 103 -5.22 2.13 -0.43
N SER A 104 -4.08 2.80 -0.64
CA SER A 104 -3.81 3.61 -1.82
C SER A 104 -3.59 2.76 -3.07
N GLU A 105 -3.01 1.57 -2.88
CA GLU A 105 -2.63 0.65 -3.95
C GLU A 105 -2.94 -0.80 -3.54
N VAL A 106 -3.10 -1.66 -4.55
CA VAL A 106 -3.19 -3.11 -4.41
C VAL A 106 -2.00 -3.74 -5.13
N TRP A 107 -1.17 -4.47 -4.40
CA TRP A 107 -0.01 -5.17 -4.93
C TRP A 107 -0.31 -6.66 -5.01
N VAL A 108 -0.28 -7.19 -6.23
CA VAL A 108 -0.58 -8.58 -6.54
C VAL A 108 0.72 -9.35 -6.69
N LEU A 109 0.94 -10.37 -5.86
CA LEU A 109 2.14 -11.21 -5.88
C LEU A 109 1.81 -12.63 -6.33
N GLY A 110 2.54 -13.13 -7.34
CA GLY A 110 2.51 -14.55 -7.67
C GLY A 110 3.03 -14.86 -9.07
N ASN A 111 2.85 -16.11 -9.48
CA ASN A 111 3.00 -16.57 -10.87
C ASN A 111 1.65 -16.82 -11.55
N ILE A 112 0.58 -16.87 -10.76
CA ILE A 112 -0.77 -17.17 -11.19
C ILE A 112 -1.73 -16.35 -10.36
N ILE A 113 -2.90 -16.05 -10.91
CA ILE A 113 -4.00 -15.41 -10.20
C ILE A 113 -4.94 -16.51 -9.70
N SER A 114 -4.99 -16.71 -8.38
CA SER A 114 -5.96 -17.62 -7.77
C SER A 114 -7.38 -17.05 -7.83
N SER A 115 -8.40 -17.88 -7.61
CA SER A 115 -9.81 -17.43 -7.60
C SER A 115 -10.07 -16.35 -6.54
N GLY A 116 -9.46 -16.48 -5.35
CA GLY A 116 -9.54 -15.46 -4.29
C GLY A 116 -8.94 -14.14 -4.73
N MET A 117 -7.73 -14.19 -5.31
CA MET A 117 -7.06 -12.99 -5.84
C MET A 117 -7.85 -12.33 -6.97
N ALA A 118 -8.48 -13.12 -7.85
CA ALA A 118 -9.29 -12.58 -8.94
C ALA A 118 -10.44 -11.70 -8.41
N ARG A 119 -11.13 -12.15 -7.36
CA ARG A 119 -12.23 -11.41 -6.70
C ARG A 119 -11.73 -10.09 -6.09
N GLU A 120 -10.57 -10.11 -5.43
CA GLU A 120 -9.90 -8.92 -4.89
C GLU A 120 -9.51 -7.91 -5.98
N ILE A 121 -8.86 -8.40 -7.05
CA ILE A 121 -8.41 -7.58 -8.18
C ILE A 121 -9.60 -6.95 -8.90
N GLU A 122 -10.70 -7.70 -9.08
CA GLU A 122 -11.92 -7.18 -9.70
C GLU A 122 -12.52 -6.02 -8.88
N VAL A 123 -12.57 -6.17 -7.55
CA VAL A 123 -13.04 -5.12 -6.64
C VAL A 123 -12.13 -3.88 -6.71
N ALA A 124 -10.81 -4.08 -6.69
CA ALA A 124 -9.83 -3.00 -6.81
C ALA A 124 -10.00 -2.22 -8.13
N LYS A 125 -10.16 -2.94 -9.26
CA LYS A 125 -10.43 -2.35 -10.57
C LYS A 125 -11.74 -1.58 -10.62
N LYS A 126 -12.83 -2.15 -10.06
CA LYS A 126 -14.14 -1.47 -9.94
C LYS A 126 -14.04 -0.16 -9.14
N ARG A 127 -13.18 -0.13 -8.12
CA ARG A 127 -12.90 1.06 -7.30
C ARG A 127 -11.88 2.02 -7.91
N ARG A 128 -11.34 1.71 -9.10
CA ARG A 128 -10.28 2.47 -9.78
C ARG A 128 -9.03 2.64 -8.90
N GLN A 129 -8.75 1.67 -8.03
CA GLN A 129 -7.50 1.63 -7.27
C GLN A 129 -6.35 1.26 -8.20
N THR A 130 -5.15 1.78 -7.91
CA THR A 130 -3.94 1.39 -8.62
C THR A 130 -3.61 -0.06 -8.27
N VAL A 131 -3.56 -0.93 -9.28
CA VAL A 131 -3.18 -2.34 -9.15
C VAL A 131 -1.82 -2.53 -9.78
N ARG A 132 -0.88 -3.11 -9.03
CA ARG A 132 0.50 -3.40 -9.47
C ARG A 132 0.77 -4.88 -9.35
N TYR A 133 1.46 -5.46 -10.32
CA TYR A 133 1.71 -6.90 -10.39
C TYR A 133 3.19 -7.18 -10.17
N PHE A 134 3.48 -8.17 -9.32
CA PHE A 134 4.83 -8.55 -8.94
C PHE A 134 5.01 -10.06 -9.13
N ASN A 135 6.09 -10.42 -9.82
CA ASN A 135 6.50 -11.81 -9.95
C ASN A 135 7.11 -12.33 -8.61
N PRO A 136 7.42 -13.64 -8.49
CA PRO A 136 7.98 -14.20 -7.25
C PRO A 136 9.35 -13.65 -6.86
N GLU A 137 10.08 -13.04 -7.79
CA GLU A 137 11.34 -12.34 -7.52
C GLU A 137 11.12 -10.87 -7.11
N TYR A 138 9.89 -10.47 -6.82
CA TYR A 138 9.46 -9.12 -6.40
C TYR A 138 9.74 -8.04 -7.44
N LYS A 139 9.84 -8.42 -8.72
CA LYS A 139 9.94 -7.50 -9.83
C LYS A 139 8.55 -7.13 -10.31
N GLU A 140 8.32 -5.84 -10.48
CA GLU A 140 7.09 -5.34 -11.07
C GLU A 140 7.02 -5.73 -12.55
N VAL A 141 5.86 -6.25 -12.96
CA VAL A 141 5.56 -6.74 -14.31
C VAL A 141 4.20 -6.19 -14.77
N GLU A 142 3.93 -6.23 -16.07
CA GLU A 142 2.64 -5.73 -16.61
C GLU A 142 1.45 -6.65 -16.26
N SER A 143 1.71 -7.96 -16.15
CA SER A 143 0.71 -8.97 -15.81
C SER A 143 1.37 -10.24 -15.23
N LEU A 144 0.58 -11.06 -14.52
CA LEU A 144 0.95 -12.38 -14.02
C LEU A 144 0.35 -13.49 -14.88
#